data_AF-A0AAN6LD35-F1
#
_entry.id   AF-A0AAN6LD35-F1
#
_cell.length_a   1.000
_cell.length_b   1.000
_cell.length_c   1.000
_cell.angle_alpha   90.00
_cell.angle_beta   90.00
_cell.angle_gamma   90.00
#
_symmetry.space_group_name_H-M   'P 1'
#
loop_
_entity.id
_entity.type
_entity.pdbx_description
1 polymer ?
#
loop_
_entity_poly.entity_id
_entity_poly.type
_entity_poly.pdbx_seq_one_letter_code
_entity_poly.pdbx_strand_id
1 'polypeptide(L)'
;MSPANGVAAGSHSHLEPHESALLELATSRARDIPSLSRTELQLLECYDRIYEQELELALLTQDYTEPTPEDDVEGQLEEAERKLLEARASYSVKRKAIETVLMTEPTIQSVHSVSSSPAERALLPLINRRDVLSLVYENLSRAHASTLQDIADAEIENIRGTKKNQELVQTLLALTSEEKPWREEITDPKIRSQLEALEAENKTANANWVTIKRIVSAAIVASGVDWADDEKLHDLVIDDSADEG
;
A
#
# COMPACT_ATOMS: atom_id res chain seq x y z
N MET A 1 42.03 -0.25 -28.23
CA MET A 1 42.21 0.29 -26.86
C MET A 1 41.00 1.15 -26.55
N SER A 2 40.30 0.83 -25.47
CA SER A 2 38.99 1.36 -25.08
C SER A 2 38.99 2.87 -24.80
N PRO A 3 37.81 3.50 -24.89
CA PRO A 3 37.35 4.42 -23.87
C PRO A 3 36.26 3.72 -23.04
N ALA A 4 36.55 3.50 -21.76
CA ALA A 4 35.59 3.13 -20.75
C ALA A 4 35.13 4.41 -20.04
N ASN A 5 33.84 4.74 -20.15
CA ASN A 5 32.95 5.11 -19.05
C ASN A 5 31.64 5.66 -19.62
N GLY A 6 30.72 4.74 -19.93
CA GLY A 6 29.30 5.07 -19.92
C GLY A 6 28.85 5.14 -18.46
N VAL A 7 28.65 6.34 -17.95
CA VAL A 7 27.87 6.52 -16.72
C VAL A 7 26.42 6.24 -17.08
N ALA A 8 25.86 5.24 -16.41
CA ALA A 8 24.50 4.78 -16.57
C ALA A 8 23.50 5.92 -16.34
N ALA A 9 22.99 6.50 -17.42
CA ALA A 9 21.72 7.20 -17.45
C ALA A 9 20.60 6.15 -17.57
N GLY A 10 20.40 5.37 -16.50
CA GLY A 10 19.29 4.43 -16.38
C GLY A 10 18.16 5.05 -15.55
N SER A 11 16.96 5.08 -16.11
CA SER A 11 15.64 5.29 -15.46
C SER A 11 15.30 6.68 -14.87
N HIS A 12 15.34 7.75 -15.69
CA HIS A 12 14.59 8.99 -15.38
C HIS A 12 13.48 9.31 -16.40
N SER A 13 13.13 8.38 -17.29
CA SER A 13 12.29 8.65 -18.48
C SER A 13 10.78 8.54 -18.29
N HIS A 14 10.27 8.55 -17.05
CA HIS A 14 8.83 8.46 -16.79
C HIS A 14 8.29 9.41 -15.72
N LEU A 15 9.12 10.32 -15.23
CA LEU A 15 8.69 11.32 -14.27
C LEU A 15 8.13 12.52 -15.01
N GLU A 16 6.96 12.96 -14.59
CA GLU A 16 6.37 14.20 -15.08
C GLU A 16 7.30 15.38 -14.71
N PRO A 17 7.25 16.51 -15.45
CA PRO A 17 8.17 17.63 -15.24
C PRO A 17 8.21 18.13 -13.79
N HIS A 18 7.06 18.13 -13.11
CA HIS A 18 6.95 18.54 -11.71
C HIS A 18 7.56 17.51 -10.74
N GLU A 19 7.46 16.22 -11.04
CA GLU A 19 8.08 15.15 -10.25
C GLU A 19 9.61 15.18 -10.38
N SER A 20 10.12 15.46 -11.58
CA SER A 20 11.55 15.63 -11.81
C SER A 20 12.11 16.85 -11.06
N ALA A 21 11.37 17.96 -11.03
CA ALA A 21 11.74 19.15 -10.27
C ALA A 21 11.72 18.91 -8.74
N LEU A 22 10.76 18.12 -8.25
CA LEU A 22 10.73 17.70 -6.85
C LEU A 22 11.87 16.75 -6.52
N LEU A 23 12.22 15.85 -7.44
CA LEU A 23 13.36 14.96 -7.27
C LEU A 23 14.68 15.74 -7.29
N GLU A 24 14.82 16.74 -8.15
CA GLU A 24 15.96 17.66 -8.14
C GLU A 24 16.03 18.47 -6.84
N LEU A 25 14.88 18.99 -6.38
CA LEU A 25 14.79 19.67 -5.09
C LEU A 25 15.12 18.72 -3.94
N ALA A 26 14.74 17.43 -3.98
CA ALA A 26 15.06 16.46 -2.94
C ALA A 26 16.53 16.00 -2.99
N THR A 27 17.11 15.86 -4.18
CA THR A 27 18.44 15.28 -4.41
C THR A 27 19.58 16.29 -4.54
N SER A 28 19.29 17.60 -4.59
CA SER A 28 20.28 18.69 -4.62
C SER A 28 21.12 18.72 -3.33
N ARG A 29 22.02 17.76 -3.16
CA ARG A 29 22.64 17.41 -1.86
C ARG A 29 23.82 18.30 -1.45
N ALA A 30 24.30 19.22 -2.31
CA ALA A 30 25.71 19.65 -2.19
C ALA A 30 26.04 21.14 -2.31
N ARG A 31 25.11 22.02 -2.69
CA ARG A 31 25.48 23.44 -2.92
C ARG A 31 25.14 24.39 -1.77
N ASP A 32 24.15 24.04 -0.93
CA ASP A 32 23.59 24.98 0.05
C ASP A 32 23.77 24.56 1.51
N ILE A 33 24.37 23.40 1.79
CA ILE A 33 24.63 22.96 3.16
C ILE A 33 25.97 23.56 3.60
N PRO A 34 26.01 24.45 4.61
CA PRO A 34 27.27 24.90 5.16
C PRO A 34 28.03 23.68 5.71
N SER A 35 29.21 23.42 5.18
CA SER A 35 30.05 22.33 5.68
C SER A 35 30.49 22.66 7.10
N LEU A 36 30.04 21.86 8.07
CA LEU A 36 30.46 22.01 9.46
C LEU A 36 31.97 21.78 9.55
N SER A 37 32.63 22.66 10.29
CA SER A 37 34.02 22.50 10.66
C SER A 37 34.22 21.24 11.52
N ARG A 38 35.44 20.71 11.53
CA ARG A 38 35.79 19.54 12.35
C ARG A 38 35.47 19.75 13.84
N THR A 39 35.66 20.96 14.34
CA THR A 39 35.35 21.33 15.73
C THR A 39 33.85 21.34 16.01
N GLU A 40 33.03 21.81 15.06
CA GLU A 40 31.56 21.77 15.20
C GLU A 40 31.04 20.34 15.17
N LEU A 41 31.60 19.48 14.32
CA LEU A 41 31.26 18.05 14.31
C LEU A 41 31.61 17.37 15.63
N GLN A 42 32.79 17.66 16.18
CA GLN A 42 33.19 17.14 17.49
C GLN A 42 32.30 17.65 18.62
N LEU A 43 31.89 18.92 18.58
CA LEU A 43 30.96 19.48 19.56
C LEU A 43 29.60 18.77 19.50
N LEU A 44 29.11 18.47 18.30
CA LEU A 44 27.85 17.75 18.10
C LEU A 44 27.94 16.31 18.62
N GLU A 45 29.05 15.63 18.36
CA GLU A 45 29.32 14.28 18.90
C GLU A 45 29.39 14.30 20.43
N CYS A 46 30.04 15.31 21.02
CA CYS A 46 30.06 15.50 22.47
C CYS A 46 28.67 15.78 23.03
N TYR A 47 27.85 16.60 22.36
CA TYR A 47 26.47 16.85 22.73
C TYR A 47 25.70 15.53 22.78
N ASP A 48 25.68 14.76 21.68
CA ASP A 48 24.96 13.48 21.60
C ASP A 48 25.41 12.51 22.71
N ARG A 49 26.72 12.45 22.98
CA ARG A 49 27.29 11.60 24.03
C ARG A 49 26.87 12.04 25.44
N ILE A 50 26.82 13.34 25.72
CA ILE A 50 26.34 13.85 27.01
C ILE A 50 24.88 13.43 27.23
N TYR A 51 24.04 13.53 26.21
CA TYR A 51 22.63 13.11 26.32
C TYR A 51 22.46 11.62 26.53
N GLU A 52 23.29 10.79 25.90
CA GLU A 52 23.29 9.34 26.14
C GLU A 52 23.74 9.01 27.57
N GLN A 53 24.79 9.67 28.06
CA GLN A 53 25.28 9.50 29.43
C GLN A 53 24.27 9.97 30.48
N GLU A 54 23.52 11.04 30.22
CA GLU A 54 22.44 11.48 31.12
C GLU A 54 21.32 10.42 31.23
N LEU A 55 21.01 9.72 30.14
CA LEU A 55 20.04 8.62 30.16
C LEU A 55 20.59 7.42 30.94
N GLU A 56 21.85 7.03 30.71
CA GLU A 56 22.50 5.95 31.45
C GLU A 56 22.55 6.25 32.95
N LEU A 57 22.90 7.49 33.33
CA LEU A 57 22.89 7.93 34.72
C LEU A 57 21.49 7.85 35.31
N ALA A 58 20.46 8.31 34.59
CA ALA A 58 19.08 8.24 35.06
C ALA A 58 18.64 6.79 35.33
N LEU A 59 19.03 5.85 34.46
CA LEU A 59 18.78 4.41 34.64
C LEU A 59 19.56 3.83 35.83
N LEU A 60 20.83 4.21 36.00
CA LEU A 60 21.68 3.72 37.10
C LEU A 60 21.30 4.29 38.47
N THR A 61 20.76 5.51 38.52
CA THR A 61 20.23 6.12 39.76
C THR A 61 18.88 5.55 40.17
N GLN A 62 18.24 4.74 39.32
CA GLN A 62 17.00 4.09 39.68
C GLN A 62 17.32 2.97 40.68
N ASP A 63 16.86 3.11 41.92
CA ASP A 63 17.14 2.15 43.00
C ASP A 63 16.61 0.75 42.62
N TYR A 64 17.54 -0.16 42.29
CA TYR A 64 17.21 -1.57 42.12
C TYR A 64 17.08 -2.22 43.49
N THR A 65 15.85 -2.49 43.91
CA THR A 65 15.57 -3.34 45.07
C THR A 65 15.43 -4.78 44.58
N GLU A 66 16.27 -5.67 45.08
CA GLU A 66 16.19 -7.10 44.74
C GLU A 66 14.87 -7.68 45.29
N PRO A 67 14.01 -8.30 44.44
CA PRO A 67 12.72 -8.79 44.87
C PRO A 67 12.88 -9.93 45.87
N THR A 68 12.21 -9.83 47.00
CA THR A 68 12.13 -10.91 47.99
C THR A 68 11.09 -11.95 47.54
N PRO A 69 11.20 -13.23 47.95
CA PRO A 69 10.26 -14.27 47.52
C PRO A 69 8.81 -14.08 48.01
N GLU A 70 8.56 -13.08 48.86
CA GLU A 70 7.21 -12.68 49.32
C GLU A 70 6.60 -11.55 48.47
N ASP A 71 7.37 -10.95 47.56
CA ASP A 71 6.92 -9.84 46.73
C ASP A 71 6.05 -10.32 45.55
N ASP A 72 5.00 -9.56 45.25
CA ASP A 72 4.23 -9.70 44.01
C ASP A 72 5.07 -9.20 42.83
N VAL A 73 5.94 -10.09 42.33
CA VAL A 73 6.93 -9.79 41.29
C VAL A 73 6.25 -9.32 40.00
N GLU A 74 5.06 -9.84 39.69
CA GLU A 74 4.29 -9.48 38.49
C GLU A 74 3.72 -8.07 38.61
N GLY A 75 3.08 -7.74 39.75
CA GLY A 75 2.56 -6.39 40.01
C GLY A 75 3.68 -5.33 40.07
N GLN A 76 4.84 -5.68 40.64
CA GLN A 76 6.02 -4.81 40.65
C GLN A 76 6.62 -4.61 39.25
N LEU A 77 6.59 -5.65 38.40
CA LEU A 77 7.04 -5.56 37.00
C LEU A 77 6.12 -4.64 36.20
N GLU A 78 4.79 -4.82 36.28
CA GLU A 78 3.82 -3.94 35.60
C GLU A 78 3.99 -2.47 36.04
N GLU A 79 4.22 -2.23 37.34
CA GLU A 79 4.46 -0.89 37.85
C GLU A 79 5.79 -0.29 37.36
N ALA A 80 6.86 -1.10 37.30
CA ALA A 80 8.16 -0.69 36.79
C ALA A 80 8.11 -0.39 35.29
N GLU A 81 7.43 -1.22 34.49
CA GLU A 81 7.21 -0.99 33.06
C GLU A 81 6.45 0.31 32.82
N ARG A 82 5.37 0.55 33.58
CA ARG A 82 4.63 1.81 33.48
C ARG A 82 5.50 3.01 33.82
N LYS A 83 6.30 2.95 34.89
CA LYS A 83 7.23 4.01 35.28
C LYS A 83 8.31 4.25 34.22
N LEU A 84 8.83 3.19 33.60
CA LEU A 84 9.79 3.28 32.49
C LEU A 84 9.14 3.99 31.29
N LEU A 85 7.94 3.57 30.89
CA LEU A 85 7.22 4.20 29.78
C LEU A 85 6.93 5.67 30.04
N GLU A 86 6.52 6.04 31.26
CA GLU A 86 6.33 7.42 31.67
C GLU A 86 7.63 8.23 31.63
N ALA A 87 8.71 7.68 32.18
CA ALA A 87 10.04 8.30 32.15
C ALA A 87 10.51 8.52 30.70
N ARG A 88 10.38 7.50 29.83
CA ARG A 88 10.73 7.58 28.41
C ARG A 88 9.88 8.60 27.65
N ALA A 89 8.58 8.64 27.92
CA ALA A 89 7.69 9.63 27.33
C ALA A 89 8.09 11.05 27.76
N SER A 90 8.32 11.27 29.07
CA SER A 90 8.73 12.57 29.60
C SER A 90 10.08 13.04 29.05
N TYR A 91 11.05 12.12 28.92
CA TYR A 91 12.36 12.39 28.31
C TYR A 91 12.22 12.75 26.83
N SER A 92 11.43 11.97 26.08
CA SER A 92 11.15 12.27 24.68
C SER A 92 10.50 13.64 24.50
N VAL A 93 9.59 14.05 25.39
CA VAL A 93 8.95 15.37 25.34
C VAL A 93 9.96 16.47 25.65
N LYS A 94 10.77 16.32 26.69
CA LYS A 94 11.83 17.30 27.04
C LYS A 94 12.82 17.48 25.89
N ARG A 95 13.28 16.38 25.28
CA ARG A 95 14.17 16.41 24.11
C ARG A 95 13.55 17.17 22.96
N LYS A 96 12.30 16.85 22.61
CA LYS A 96 11.58 17.55 21.54
C LYS A 96 11.42 19.05 21.84
N ALA A 97 11.16 19.42 23.09
CA ALA A 97 11.04 20.82 23.49
C ALA A 97 12.37 21.57 23.31
N ILE A 98 13.49 20.99 23.78
CA ILE A 98 14.83 21.57 23.61
C ILE A 98 15.17 21.71 22.13
N GLU A 99 14.97 20.65 21.34
CA GLU A 99 15.22 20.66 19.90
C GLU A 99 14.37 21.71 19.19
N THR A 100 13.10 21.85 19.57
CA THR A 100 12.21 22.87 19.02
C THR A 100 12.77 24.26 19.30
N VAL A 101 13.15 24.57 20.54
CA VAL A 101 13.73 25.87 20.90
C VAL A 101 15.02 26.16 20.13
N LEU A 102 15.92 25.16 20.02
CA LEU A 102 17.18 25.27 19.30
C LEU A 102 16.99 25.49 17.79
N MET A 103 15.92 24.95 17.20
CA MET A 103 15.61 25.13 15.78
C MET A 103 14.80 26.41 15.52
N THR A 104 13.88 26.79 16.40
CA THR A 104 12.96 27.91 16.16
C THR A 104 13.69 29.24 16.12
N GLU A 105 14.61 29.50 17.04
CA GLU A 105 15.32 30.79 17.10
C GLU A 105 16.11 31.09 15.81
N PRO A 106 17.01 30.20 15.35
CA PRO A 106 17.74 30.45 14.10
C PRO A 106 16.81 30.47 12.88
N THR A 107 15.69 29.73 12.87
CA THR A 107 14.72 29.83 11.76
C THR A 107 14.04 31.20 11.71
N ILE A 108 13.58 31.74 12.84
CA ILE A 108 12.96 33.07 12.92
C ILE A 108 13.99 34.14 12.52
N GLN A 109 15.22 34.03 13.04
CA GLN A 109 16.29 34.96 12.71
C GLN A 109 16.66 34.91 11.23
N SER A 110 16.73 33.73 10.62
CA SER A 110 17.05 33.58 9.19
C SER A 110 16.01 34.20 8.24
N VAL A 111 14.73 34.23 8.63
CA VAL A 111 13.63 34.73 7.79
C VAL A 111 13.35 36.22 8.06
N HIS A 112 13.41 36.65 9.32
CA HIS A 112 12.86 37.94 9.74
C HIS A 112 13.89 38.96 10.25
N SER A 113 15.12 38.57 10.57
CA SER A 113 16.09 39.51 11.16
C SER A 113 16.91 40.24 10.08
N VAL A 114 17.02 41.57 10.23
CA VAL A 114 17.84 42.43 9.37
C VAL A 114 19.34 42.27 9.66
N SER A 115 19.69 41.78 10.85
CA SER A 115 21.05 41.59 11.35
C SER A 115 21.38 40.11 11.58
N SER A 116 20.90 39.21 10.73
CA SER A 116 21.17 37.78 10.87
C SER A 116 22.65 37.48 10.66
N SER A 117 23.19 36.54 11.44
CA SER A 117 24.56 36.06 11.28
C SER A 117 24.73 35.41 9.89
N PRO A 118 25.97 35.33 9.34
CA PRO A 118 26.21 34.64 8.07
C PRO A 118 25.72 33.19 8.08
N ALA A 119 25.78 32.52 9.23
CA ALA A 119 25.27 31.17 9.43
C ALA A 119 23.73 31.14 9.32
N GLU A 120 23.03 32.05 9.99
CA GLU A 120 21.56 32.15 9.89
C GLU A 120 21.09 32.46 8.46
N ARG A 121 21.77 33.35 7.73
CA ARG A 121 21.41 33.64 6.33
C ARG A 121 21.58 32.43 5.41
N ALA A 122 22.55 31.57 5.70
CA ALA A 122 22.76 30.33 4.95
C ALA A 122 21.65 29.29 5.21
N LEU A 123 20.86 29.44 6.28
CA LEU A 123 19.73 28.53 6.57
C LEU A 123 18.50 28.82 5.71
N LEU A 124 18.31 30.05 5.21
CA LEU A 124 17.09 30.43 4.50
C LEU A 124 16.77 29.54 3.28
N PRO A 125 17.72 29.20 2.38
CA PRO A 125 17.44 28.28 1.27
C PRO A 125 17.07 26.86 1.75
N LEU A 126 17.70 26.39 2.83
CA LEU A 126 17.44 25.08 3.42
C LEU A 126 16.04 25.02 4.05
N ILE A 127 15.63 26.10 4.71
CA ILE A 127 14.28 26.24 5.30
C ILE A 127 13.22 26.24 4.20
N ASN A 128 13.39 27.06 3.16
CA ASN A 128 12.45 27.09 2.03
C ASN A 128 12.31 25.72 1.37
N ARG A 129 13.42 25.01 1.19
CA ARG A 129 13.41 23.66 0.64
C ARG A 129 12.69 22.68 1.56
N ARG A 130 12.98 22.70 2.86
CA ARG A 130 12.28 21.88 3.86
C ARG A 130 10.78 22.13 3.76
N ASP A 131 10.35 23.39 3.75
CA ASP A 131 8.93 23.76 3.77
C ASP A 131 8.20 23.29 2.50
N VAL A 132 8.82 23.44 1.33
CA VAL A 132 8.27 22.90 0.07
C VAL A 132 8.16 21.38 0.11
N LEU A 133 9.21 20.68 0.57
CA LEU A 133 9.19 19.22 0.68
C LEU A 133 8.17 18.74 1.73
N SER A 134 8.01 19.44 2.84
CA SER A 134 7.01 19.14 3.87
C SER A 134 5.59 19.29 3.34
N LEU A 135 5.30 20.35 2.57
CA LEU A 135 4.00 20.53 1.93
C LEU A 135 3.68 19.39 0.94
N VAL A 136 4.66 19.02 0.12
CA VAL A 136 4.52 17.91 -0.84
C VAL A 136 4.31 16.59 -0.12
N TYR A 137 5.08 16.34 0.95
CA TYR A 137 4.94 15.15 1.78
C TYR A 137 3.55 15.06 2.41
N GLU A 138 3.02 16.15 2.96
CA GLU A 138 1.68 16.16 3.55
C GLU A 138 0.61 15.82 2.49
N ASN A 139 0.70 16.42 1.31
CA ASN A 139 -0.21 16.14 0.20
C ASN A 139 -0.13 14.68 -0.24
N LEU A 140 1.07 14.13 -0.38
CA LEU A 140 1.28 12.74 -0.76
C LEU A 140 0.78 11.79 0.33
N SER A 141 1.04 12.08 1.60
CA SER A 141 0.54 11.30 2.74
C SER A 141 -0.98 11.30 2.80
N ARG A 142 -1.62 12.43 2.48
CA ARG A 142 -3.09 12.55 2.42
C ARG A 142 -3.67 11.75 1.25
N ALA A 143 -3.06 11.87 0.07
CA ALA A 143 -3.45 11.07 -1.09
C ALA A 143 -3.30 9.57 -0.81
N HIS A 144 -2.17 9.16 -0.22
CA HIS A 144 -1.92 7.78 0.18
C HIS A 144 -2.98 7.26 1.19
N ALA A 145 -3.28 8.05 2.22
CA ALA A 145 -4.33 7.69 3.19
C ALA A 145 -5.71 7.57 2.53
N SER A 146 -6.06 8.46 1.59
CA SER A 146 -7.29 8.36 0.81
C SER A 146 -7.32 7.08 -0.04
N THR A 147 -6.25 6.77 -0.77
CA THR A 147 -6.19 5.57 -1.60
C THR A 147 -6.29 4.28 -0.78
N LEU A 148 -5.73 4.25 0.43
CA LEU A 148 -5.88 3.11 1.33
C LEU A 148 -7.33 2.96 1.81
N GLN A 149 -8.01 4.07 2.09
CA GLN A 149 -9.42 4.07 2.45
C GLN A 149 -10.26 3.55 1.27
N ASP A 150 -10.02 4.05 0.06
CA ASP A 150 -10.75 3.64 -1.15
C ASP A 150 -10.55 2.14 -1.44
N ILE A 151 -9.34 1.61 -1.22
CA ILE A 151 -9.05 0.18 -1.36
C ILE A 151 -9.81 -0.64 -0.31
N ALA A 152 -9.81 -0.19 0.95
CA ALA A 152 -10.53 -0.88 2.02
C ALA A 152 -12.05 -0.89 1.76
N ASP A 153 -12.60 0.22 1.30
CA ASP A 153 -14.03 0.33 0.95
C ASP A 153 -14.36 -0.58 -0.25
N ALA A 154 -13.50 -0.62 -1.27
CA ALA A 154 -13.66 -1.53 -2.41
C ALA A 154 -13.56 -3.01 -2.02
N GLU A 155 -12.70 -3.37 -1.07
CA GLU A 155 -12.59 -4.72 -0.52
C GLU A 155 -13.88 -5.12 0.20
N ILE A 156 -14.43 -4.23 1.03
CA ILE A 156 -15.69 -4.46 1.72
C ILE A 156 -16.84 -4.68 0.72
N GLU A 157 -16.93 -3.84 -0.31
CA GLU A 157 -17.96 -3.99 -1.35
C GLU A 157 -17.78 -5.28 -2.16
N ASN A 158 -16.54 -5.72 -2.42
CA ASN A 158 -16.28 -7.00 -3.06
C ASN A 158 -16.71 -8.18 -2.18
N ILE A 159 -16.39 -8.16 -0.88
CA ILE A 159 -16.86 -9.19 0.07
C ILE A 159 -18.39 -9.21 0.14
N ARG A 160 -19.03 -8.05 0.10
CA ARG A 160 -20.49 -7.95 0.08
C ARG A 160 -21.09 -8.48 -1.22
N GLY A 161 -20.50 -8.14 -2.36
CA GLY A 161 -20.91 -8.59 -3.69
C GLY A 161 -20.77 -10.11 -3.85
N THR A 162 -19.65 -10.67 -3.42
CA THR A 162 -19.40 -12.13 -3.44
C THR A 162 -20.39 -12.89 -2.58
N LYS A 163 -20.71 -12.40 -1.37
CA LYS A 163 -21.77 -12.98 -0.52
C LYS A 163 -23.12 -12.97 -1.21
N LYS A 164 -23.52 -11.83 -1.80
CA LYS A 164 -24.78 -11.72 -2.52
C LYS A 164 -24.83 -12.64 -3.75
N ASN A 165 -23.72 -12.77 -4.48
CA ASN A 165 -23.61 -13.70 -5.59
C ASN A 165 -23.76 -15.14 -5.12
N GLN A 166 -23.14 -15.51 -3.99
CA GLN A 166 -23.32 -16.84 -3.39
C GLN A 166 -24.79 -17.09 -3.00
N GLU A 167 -25.46 -16.12 -2.38
CA GLU A 167 -26.88 -16.22 -2.04
C GLU A 167 -27.75 -16.39 -3.30
N LEU A 168 -27.51 -15.59 -4.34
CA LEU A 168 -28.25 -15.69 -5.60
C LEU A 168 -28.02 -17.04 -6.28
N VAL A 169 -26.78 -17.53 -6.33
CA VAL A 169 -26.47 -18.86 -6.87
C VAL A 169 -27.16 -19.95 -6.06
N GLN A 170 -27.19 -19.86 -4.72
CA GLN A 170 -27.95 -20.79 -3.89
C GLN A 170 -29.45 -20.76 -4.20
N THR A 171 -30.04 -19.56 -4.38
CA THR A 171 -31.46 -19.46 -4.76
C THR A 171 -31.75 -20.01 -6.15
N LEU A 172 -30.84 -19.81 -7.11
CA LEU A 172 -30.97 -20.37 -8.47
C LEU A 172 -30.88 -21.89 -8.42
N LEU A 173 -29.92 -22.45 -7.69
CA LEU A 173 -29.80 -23.90 -7.48
C LEU A 173 -31.05 -24.47 -6.80
N ALA A 174 -31.63 -23.77 -5.81
CA ALA A 174 -32.88 -24.17 -5.19
C ALA A 174 -34.03 -24.20 -6.20
N LEU A 175 -34.25 -23.10 -6.95
CA LEU A 175 -35.31 -23.01 -7.96
C LEU A 175 -35.15 -24.05 -9.08
N THR A 176 -33.94 -24.26 -9.59
CA THR A 176 -33.67 -25.28 -10.62
C THR A 176 -33.77 -26.71 -10.08
N SER A 177 -33.52 -26.93 -8.79
CA SER A 177 -33.79 -28.21 -8.13
C SER A 177 -35.30 -28.47 -7.97
N GLU A 178 -36.08 -27.41 -7.70
CA GLU A 178 -37.55 -27.41 -7.66
C GLU A 178 -38.19 -27.50 -9.04
N GLU A 179 -37.43 -27.35 -10.13
CA GLU A 179 -37.88 -27.63 -11.50
C GLU A 179 -37.74 -29.12 -11.89
N LYS A 180 -37.21 -30.01 -11.04
CA LYS A 180 -37.21 -31.47 -11.33
C LYS A 180 -38.51 -32.25 -11.01
N PRO A 181 -39.49 -31.81 -10.19
CA PRO A 181 -40.63 -32.62 -9.78
C PRO A 181 -41.67 -32.80 -10.87
N TRP A 182 -41.79 -31.90 -11.86
CA TRP A 182 -42.73 -32.11 -12.99
C TRP A 182 -42.35 -33.34 -13.83
N ARG A 183 -41.08 -33.76 -13.83
CA ARG A 183 -40.64 -35.01 -14.48
C ARG A 183 -41.21 -36.25 -13.80
N GLU A 184 -41.42 -36.19 -12.49
CA GLU A 184 -42.01 -37.27 -11.69
C GLU A 184 -43.54 -37.24 -11.72
N GLU A 185 -44.13 -36.08 -12.01
CA GLU A 185 -45.57 -35.85 -12.10
C GLU A 185 -46.18 -36.32 -13.45
N ILE A 186 -45.35 -36.49 -14.49
CA ILE A 186 -45.77 -37.08 -15.77
C ILE A 186 -46.08 -38.57 -15.56
N THR A 187 -47.36 -38.87 -15.38
CA THR A 187 -47.86 -40.24 -15.13
C THR A 187 -48.00 -41.06 -16.42
N ASP A 188 -48.06 -40.41 -17.60
CA ASP A 188 -48.20 -41.09 -18.90
C ASP A 188 -46.84 -41.63 -19.41
N PRO A 189 -46.66 -42.96 -19.51
CA PRO A 189 -45.41 -43.58 -19.96
C PRO A 189 -45.04 -43.25 -21.42
N LYS A 190 -46.01 -42.88 -22.26
CA LYS A 190 -45.74 -42.50 -23.66
C LYS A 190 -45.11 -41.12 -23.76
N ILE A 191 -45.58 -40.18 -22.94
CA ILE A 191 -45.03 -38.81 -22.89
C ILE A 191 -43.62 -38.84 -22.29
N ARG A 192 -43.39 -39.67 -21.28
CA ARG A 192 -42.06 -39.85 -20.67
C ARG A 192 -41.01 -40.39 -21.65
N SER A 193 -41.36 -41.42 -22.42
CA SER A 193 -40.43 -41.97 -23.43
C SER A 193 -40.17 -41.02 -24.60
N GLN A 194 -41.15 -40.19 -24.99
CA GLN A 194 -40.95 -39.13 -25.98
C GLN A 194 -40.04 -38.01 -25.44
N LEU A 195 -40.19 -37.63 -24.18
CA LEU A 195 -39.34 -36.63 -23.52
C LEU A 195 -37.88 -37.12 -23.43
N GLU A 196 -37.67 -38.36 -22.98
CA GLU A 196 -36.33 -38.97 -22.90
C GLU A 196 -35.66 -39.06 -24.28
N ALA A 197 -36.42 -39.38 -25.33
CA ALA A 197 -35.91 -39.40 -26.70
C ALA A 197 -35.52 -38.00 -27.21
N LEU A 198 -36.36 -36.99 -26.97
CA LEU A 198 -36.08 -35.60 -27.33
C LEU A 198 -34.89 -35.03 -26.56
N GLU A 199 -34.72 -35.39 -25.29
CA GLU A 199 -33.55 -34.99 -24.49
C GLU A 199 -32.26 -35.63 -25.02
N ALA A 200 -32.31 -36.91 -25.39
CA ALA A 200 -31.17 -37.58 -26.00
C ALA A 200 -30.80 -36.90 -27.33
N GLU A 201 -31.78 -36.59 -28.17
CA GLU A 201 -31.57 -35.87 -29.43
C GLU A 201 -30.97 -34.47 -29.19
N ASN A 202 -31.52 -33.71 -28.24
CA ASN A 202 -31.02 -32.38 -27.90
C ASN A 202 -29.59 -32.41 -27.34
N LYS A 203 -29.26 -33.40 -26.48
CA LYS A 203 -27.87 -33.60 -26.01
C LYS A 203 -26.91 -33.89 -27.16
N THR A 204 -27.31 -34.72 -28.12
CA THR A 204 -26.47 -34.98 -29.31
C THR A 204 -26.33 -33.74 -30.20
N ALA A 205 -27.41 -32.96 -30.38
CA ALA A 205 -27.38 -31.72 -31.15
C ALA A 205 -26.49 -30.66 -30.48
N ASN A 206 -26.56 -30.51 -29.16
CA ASN A 206 -25.73 -29.59 -28.40
C ASN A 206 -24.24 -30.00 -28.44
N ALA A 207 -23.95 -31.30 -28.27
CA ALA A 207 -22.57 -31.81 -28.39
C ALA A 207 -21.99 -31.54 -29.79
N ASN A 208 -22.80 -31.71 -30.84
CA ASN A 208 -22.41 -31.37 -32.20
C ASN A 208 -22.18 -29.86 -32.36
N TRP A 209 -23.05 -29.02 -31.82
CA TRP A 209 -22.92 -27.57 -31.87
C TRP A 209 -21.65 -27.07 -31.16
N VAL A 210 -21.36 -27.57 -29.95
CA VAL A 210 -20.12 -27.25 -29.22
C VAL A 210 -18.89 -27.67 -30.00
N THR A 211 -18.93 -28.85 -30.63
CA THR A 211 -17.83 -29.33 -31.47
C THR A 211 -17.61 -28.41 -32.67
N ILE A 212 -18.69 -27.98 -33.34
CA ILE A 212 -18.62 -27.04 -34.46
C ILE A 212 -18.11 -25.67 -33.99
N LYS A 213 -18.61 -25.13 -32.87
CA LYS A 213 -18.17 -23.84 -32.31
C LYS A 213 -16.67 -23.85 -31.99
N ARG A 214 -16.16 -24.93 -31.37
CA ARG A 214 -14.73 -25.09 -31.09
C ARG A 214 -13.88 -25.14 -32.36
N ILE A 215 -14.35 -25.87 -33.38
CA ILE A 215 -13.64 -25.95 -34.67
C ILE A 215 -13.60 -24.57 -35.34
N VAL A 216 -14.72 -23.83 -35.34
CA VAL A 216 -14.82 -22.50 -35.94
C VAL A 216 -13.96 -21.48 -35.19
N SER A 217 -14.02 -21.46 -33.85
CA SER A 217 -13.17 -20.59 -33.01
C SER A 217 -11.68 -20.87 -33.26
N ALA A 218 -11.28 -22.15 -33.25
CA ALA A 218 -9.90 -22.54 -33.55
C ALA A 218 -9.48 -22.13 -34.97
N ALA A 219 -10.36 -22.24 -35.96
CA ALA A 219 -10.09 -21.82 -37.34
C ALA A 219 -9.92 -20.30 -37.47
N ILE A 220 -10.74 -19.50 -36.76
CA ILE A 220 -10.66 -18.04 -36.75
C ILE A 220 -9.35 -17.59 -36.08
N VAL A 221 -9.02 -18.13 -34.91
CA VAL A 221 -7.76 -17.83 -34.20
C VAL A 221 -6.55 -18.24 -35.04
N ALA A 222 -6.59 -19.41 -35.69
CA ALA A 222 -5.50 -19.89 -36.54
C ALA A 222 -5.36 -19.13 -37.88
N SER A 223 -6.42 -18.44 -38.33
CA SER A 223 -6.40 -17.67 -39.58
C SER A 223 -5.58 -16.37 -39.48
N GLY A 224 -5.28 -15.91 -38.26
CA GLY A 224 -4.55 -14.66 -38.03
C GLY A 224 -5.34 -13.39 -38.38
N VAL A 225 -6.66 -13.51 -38.59
CA VAL A 225 -7.58 -12.36 -38.69
C VAL A 225 -7.68 -11.70 -37.32
N ASP A 226 -7.75 -10.37 -37.29
CA ASP A 226 -7.89 -9.59 -36.07
C ASP A 226 -9.33 -9.68 -35.53
N TRP A 227 -9.59 -10.76 -34.80
CA TRP A 227 -10.91 -11.11 -34.26
C TRP A 227 -11.26 -10.35 -32.98
N ALA A 228 -10.29 -9.67 -32.35
CA ALA A 228 -10.50 -8.94 -31.10
C ALA A 228 -11.22 -7.60 -31.32
N ASP A 229 -10.97 -6.95 -32.46
CA ASP A 229 -11.56 -5.66 -32.82
C ASP A 229 -12.92 -5.78 -33.56
N ASP A 230 -13.27 -6.96 -34.08
CA ASP A 230 -14.58 -7.23 -34.70
C ASP A 230 -15.50 -7.93 -33.69
N GLU A 231 -16.52 -7.20 -33.22
CA GLU A 231 -17.54 -7.67 -32.26
C GLU A 231 -18.17 -9.02 -32.64
N LYS A 232 -18.35 -9.29 -33.95
CA LYS A 232 -18.96 -10.55 -34.43
C LYS A 232 -18.00 -11.74 -34.35
N LEU A 233 -16.70 -11.50 -34.54
CA LEU A 233 -15.68 -12.53 -34.44
C LEU A 233 -15.29 -12.76 -32.98
N HIS A 234 -15.27 -11.70 -32.19
CA HIS A 234 -15.06 -11.73 -30.75
C HIS A 234 -16.10 -12.64 -30.06
N ASP A 235 -17.39 -12.42 -30.32
CA ASP A 235 -18.49 -13.24 -29.75
C ASP A 235 -18.46 -14.71 -30.21
N LEU A 236 -17.95 -14.96 -31.42
CA LEU A 236 -17.83 -16.32 -31.96
C LEU A 236 -16.62 -17.08 -31.39
N VAL A 237 -15.57 -16.36 -30.98
CA VAL A 237 -14.33 -16.92 -30.43
C VAL A 237 -14.40 -17.08 -28.91
N ILE A 238 -14.98 -16.11 -28.21
CA ILE A 238 -15.16 -16.15 -26.75
C ILE A 238 -16.30 -17.09 -26.40
N ASP A 239 -16.03 -18.00 -25.47
CA ASP A 239 -16.99 -19.00 -25.02
C ASP A 239 -17.60 -18.60 -23.68
N ASP A 240 -18.72 -17.88 -23.71
CA ASP A 240 -19.50 -17.54 -22.50
C ASP A 240 -20.14 -18.76 -21.81
N SER A 241 -19.97 -19.97 -22.39
CA SER A 241 -20.56 -21.22 -21.87
C SER A 241 -19.58 -22.12 -21.10
N ALA A 242 -18.34 -21.68 -20.88
CA ALA A 242 -17.27 -22.52 -20.32
C ALA A 242 -17.17 -22.55 -18.78
N ASP A 243 -18.13 -21.99 -18.04
CA ASP A 243 -18.09 -21.84 -16.58
C ASP A 243 -19.19 -22.63 -15.82
N GLU A 244 -19.57 -23.81 -16.33
CA GLU A 244 -20.33 -24.80 -15.57
C GLU A 244 -19.59 -26.14 -15.54
N GLY A 245 -18.65 -26.26 -14.58
CA GLY A 245 -17.98 -27.51 -14.19
C GLY A 245 -18.01 -27.68 -12.68
#